data_AF-A0A5B6YNJ4-F1
#
_entry.id   AF-A0A5B6YNJ4-F1
#
_cell.length_a   1.000
_cell.length_b   1.000
_cell.length_c   1.000
_cell.angle_alpha   90.00
_cell.angle_beta   90.00
_cell.angle_gamma   90.00
#
_symmetry.space_group_name_H-M   'P 1'
#
loop_
_entity.id
_entity.type
_entity.pdbx_description
1 polymer ?
#
loop_
_entity_poly.entity_id
_entity_poly.type
_entity_poly.pdbx_seq_one_letter_code
_entity_poly.pdbx_strand_id
1 'polypeptide(L)'
;MLVEVESFRLAELQKMVLAATGKVVLGSIAFAIFWVLAVFPAVPFLPIGRTAGSLIGAILMVIFRVITPEQAYDAIDLPILGLLFGTMVVSVYLEKADMFKYLGKLLSWKSRGAKDLLCRICLISAISSAFFTNDTSCVVLTEFVLKVVREQNLPPHPFLLALASSANIGSSATPIGNPQNLVIAIQSNISFGDFLFGILPAMLVGVFVNALILLCMYWKLLSDDKEPATEVVAEGDTISHPFSPATTLESMNIHSSPTVNGNTGHADILRNRLSARENEIHKIPSGGIESARNSNASKEVANDGFSQRKEETLHSREVSFTDENLMQPSEEKEGLTTRWKRIAWKTCVYLVVIGMLISFLIGLNMSWTAITAALVLVVLDFKDAEPCLEKVSYSLLIFFCGMFITVDGFNKTGIPSTVWEFMEPYAHINHIGGIAVLAVVILVLSNLASNVPTVLLLGGPVAASAAAISAANVKKAWLILAWVSTVAGNLSLLGSAANLIVCEQARRAPDLGYTLTFWSHLKFGVPSTLIITAIGLTLIRG
;
A
#
# COMPACT_ATOMS: atom_id res chain seq x y z
N MET A 1 -32.16 15.24 20.93
CA MET A 1 -33.32 14.59 21.56
C MET A 1 -34.53 14.57 20.63
N LEU A 2 -35.21 15.71 20.35
CA LEU A 2 -36.38 15.70 19.45
C LEU A 2 -36.06 15.16 18.04
N VAL A 3 -34.96 15.60 17.42
CA VAL A 3 -34.49 15.11 16.10
C VAL A 3 -34.19 13.59 16.12
N GLU A 4 -33.73 13.05 17.24
CA GLU A 4 -33.48 11.60 17.40
C GLU A 4 -34.78 10.80 17.56
N VAL A 5 -35.79 11.37 18.24
CA VAL A 5 -37.12 10.74 18.36
C VAL A 5 -37.86 10.77 17.02
N GLU A 6 -37.65 11.80 16.20
CA GLU A 6 -38.25 11.93 14.88
C GLU A 6 -37.56 11.03 13.85
N SER A 7 -36.22 10.91 13.87
CA SER A 7 -35.51 9.90 13.06
C SER A 7 -35.80 8.46 13.50
N PHE A 8 -35.97 8.21 14.81
CA PHE A 8 -36.37 6.90 15.33
C PHE A 8 -37.80 6.51 14.90
N ARG A 9 -38.76 7.46 14.90
CA ARG A 9 -40.10 7.22 14.35
C ARG A 9 -40.10 6.98 12.84
N LEU A 10 -39.23 7.65 12.09
CA LEU A 10 -39.04 7.37 10.68
C LEU A 10 -38.44 5.97 10.47
N ALA A 11 -37.54 5.51 11.34
CA ALA A 11 -37.00 4.16 11.30
C ALA A 11 -38.05 3.08 11.61
N GLU A 12 -38.90 3.24 12.64
CA GLU A 12 -40.01 2.30 12.91
C GLU A 12 -41.03 2.23 11.75
N LEU A 13 -41.26 3.35 11.06
CA LEU A 13 -42.10 3.40 9.85
C LEU A 13 -41.42 2.82 8.61
N GLN A 14 -40.11 2.58 8.63
CA GLN A 14 -39.33 2.10 7.50
C GLN A 14 -38.86 0.64 7.68
N LYS A 15 -39.82 -0.26 7.97
CA LYS A 15 -39.72 -1.66 7.52
C LYS A 15 -39.55 -1.64 6.00
N MET A 16 -38.31 -1.78 5.54
CA MET A 16 -37.95 -1.38 4.19
C MET A 16 -38.30 -2.49 3.20
N VAL A 17 -39.56 -2.48 2.77
CA VAL A 17 -40.07 -3.32 1.67
C VAL A 17 -39.08 -3.23 0.51
N LEU A 18 -38.61 -4.39 0.05
CA LEU A 18 -37.69 -4.50 -1.08
C LEU A 18 -38.11 -3.58 -2.22
N ALA A 19 -37.12 -2.90 -2.82
CA ALA A 19 -37.36 -2.01 -3.94
C ALA A 19 -38.06 -2.77 -5.11
N ALA A 20 -38.66 -2.04 -6.04
CA ALA A 20 -39.26 -2.65 -7.23
C ALA A 20 -38.26 -3.61 -7.91
N THR A 21 -38.69 -4.82 -8.26
CA THR A 21 -37.80 -5.97 -8.57
C THR A 21 -36.70 -5.66 -9.58
N GLY A 22 -36.96 -4.80 -10.57
CA GLY A 22 -35.95 -4.32 -11.52
C GLY A 22 -34.78 -3.58 -10.85
N LYS A 23 -35.04 -2.69 -9.88
CA LYS A 23 -33.99 -2.03 -9.09
C LYS A 23 -33.18 -3.02 -8.24
N VAL A 24 -33.86 -4.02 -7.65
CA VAL A 24 -33.23 -5.05 -6.82
C VAL A 24 -32.27 -5.90 -7.66
N VAL A 25 -32.73 -6.40 -8.80
CA VAL A 25 -31.91 -7.20 -9.72
C VAL A 25 -30.75 -6.39 -10.29
N LEU A 26 -31.01 -5.20 -10.84
CA LEU A 26 -29.97 -4.37 -11.46
C LEU A 26 -28.96 -3.84 -10.43
N GLY A 27 -29.41 -3.44 -9.24
CA GLY A 27 -28.54 -3.05 -8.12
C GLY A 27 -27.69 -4.21 -7.62
N SER A 28 -28.24 -5.42 -7.55
CA SER A 28 -27.46 -6.63 -7.23
C SER A 28 -26.39 -6.92 -8.29
N ILE A 29 -26.69 -6.73 -9.58
CA ILE A 29 -25.73 -6.89 -10.67
C ILE A 29 -24.61 -5.83 -10.58
N ALA A 30 -24.95 -4.56 -10.38
CA ALA A 30 -23.97 -3.48 -10.21
C ALA A 30 -23.07 -3.71 -8.99
N PHE A 31 -23.66 -4.11 -7.86
CA PHE A 31 -22.92 -4.42 -6.63
C PHE A 31 -22.03 -5.67 -6.80
N ALA A 32 -22.50 -6.72 -7.49
CA ALA A 32 -21.70 -7.90 -7.76
C ALA A 32 -20.50 -7.61 -8.68
N ILE A 33 -20.67 -6.77 -9.70
CA ILE A 33 -19.58 -6.32 -10.59
C ILE A 33 -18.54 -5.52 -9.79
N PHE A 34 -18.99 -4.57 -8.97
CA PHE A 34 -18.12 -3.86 -8.03
C PHE A 34 -17.37 -4.82 -7.10
N TRP A 35 -18.09 -5.73 -6.47
CA TRP A 35 -17.56 -6.68 -5.49
C TRP A 35 -16.45 -7.55 -6.08
N VAL A 36 -16.68 -8.17 -7.25
CA VAL A 36 -15.65 -8.98 -7.93
C VAL A 36 -14.40 -8.14 -8.20
N LEU A 37 -14.56 -6.93 -8.74
CA LEU A 37 -13.42 -6.08 -9.14
C LEU A 37 -12.71 -5.42 -7.95
N ALA A 38 -13.39 -5.26 -6.81
CA ALA A 38 -12.82 -4.76 -5.55
C ALA A 38 -12.06 -5.85 -4.78
N VAL A 39 -12.56 -7.10 -4.78
CA VAL A 39 -11.96 -8.24 -4.08
C VAL A 39 -10.85 -8.91 -4.89
N PHE A 40 -10.97 -8.95 -6.22
CA PHE A 40 -9.99 -9.55 -7.13
C PHE A 40 -9.33 -8.48 -8.02
N PRO A 41 -8.20 -7.87 -7.61
CA PRO A 41 -7.60 -6.72 -8.31
C PRO A 41 -7.15 -7.01 -9.75
N ALA A 42 -6.93 -8.28 -10.08
CA ALA A 42 -6.45 -8.78 -11.36
C ALA A 42 -7.33 -9.95 -11.83
N VAL A 43 -8.57 -9.65 -12.21
CA VAL A 43 -9.41 -10.61 -12.94
C VAL A 43 -8.73 -10.91 -14.30
N PRO A 44 -8.45 -12.17 -14.67
CA PRO A 44 -7.56 -12.48 -15.81
C PRO A 44 -7.96 -11.88 -17.16
N PHE A 45 -9.25 -11.60 -17.38
CA PHE A 45 -9.78 -10.99 -18.61
C PHE A 45 -10.01 -9.47 -18.52
N LEU A 46 -9.82 -8.85 -17.35
CA LEU A 46 -10.10 -7.42 -17.15
C LEU A 46 -9.20 -6.81 -16.03
N PRO A 47 -7.89 -6.57 -16.31
CA PRO A 47 -6.91 -6.10 -15.32
C PRO A 47 -6.99 -4.58 -15.06
N ILE A 48 -8.20 -4.06 -14.82
CA ILE A 48 -8.46 -2.61 -14.63
C ILE A 48 -8.21 -2.12 -13.19
N GLY A 49 -8.04 -3.04 -12.24
CA GLY A 49 -7.79 -2.73 -10.83
C GLY A 49 -9.01 -2.24 -10.04
N ARG A 50 -8.86 -2.27 -8.71
CA ARG A 50 -9.94 -2.01 -7.73
C ARG A 50 -10.61 -0.65 -7.91
N THR A 51 -9.84 0.40 -8.19
CA THR A 51 -10.33 1.78 -8.38
C THR A 51 -11.30 1.88 -9.56
N ALA A 52 -10.94 1.31 -10.71
CA ALA A 52 -11.81 1.31 -11.88
C ALA A 52 -13.07 0.46 -11.66
N GLY A 53 -12.94 -0.69 -10.99
CA GLY A 53 -14.09 -1.52 -10.59
C GLY A 53 -15.08 -0.79 -9.69
N SER A 54 -14.58 0.00 -8.73
CA SER A 54 -15.38 0.85 -7.85
C SER A 54 -16.12 1.95 -8.61
N LEU A 55 -15.46 2.58 -9.59
CA LEU A 55 -16.09 3.59 -10.43
C LEU A 55 -17.14 2.99 -11.39
N ILE A 56 -16.90 1.79 -11.91
CA ILE A 56 -17.89 1.04 -12.73
C ILE A 56 -19.13 0.69 -11.89
N GLY A 57 -18.96 0.23 -10.65
CA GLY A 57 -20.09 0.00 -9.73
C GLY A 57 -20.97 1.23 -9.55
N ALA A 58 -20.34 2.37 -9.26
CA ALA A 58 -21.02 3.65 -9.06
C ALA A 58 -21.77 4.11 -10.32
N ILE A 59 -21.11 4.04 -11.48
CA ILE A 59 -21.70 4.39 -12.78
C ILE A 59 -22.89 3.48 -13.10
N LEU A 60 -22.79 2.17 -12.84
CA LEU A 60 -23.88 1.22 -13.07
C LEU A 60 -25.09 1.48 -12.16
N MET A 61 -24.88 1.83 -10.88
CA MET A 61 -25.99 2.20 -9.97
C MET A 61 -26.81 3.39 -10.48
N VAL A 62 -26.15 4.37 -11.11
CA VAL A 62 -26.81 5.54 -11.73
C VAL A 62 -27.44 5.18 -13.09
N ILE A 63 -26.74 4.47 -13.97
CA ILE A 63 -27.26 4.06 -15.30
C ILE A 63 -28.50 3.17 -15.15
N PHE A 64 -28.49 2.22 -14.22
CA PHE A 64 -29.62 1.36 -13.91
C PHE A 64 -30.73 2.07 -13.09
N ARG A 65 -30.56 3.35 -12.77
CA ARG A 65 -31.51 4.18 -11.99
C ARG A 65 -31.88 3.57 -10.63
N VAL A 66 -30.95 2.84 -10.02
CA VAL A 66 -31.07 2.39 -8.63
C VAL A 66 -31.11 3.63 -7.73
N ILE A 67 -30.16 4.55 -7.98
CA ILE A 67 -30.06 5.90 -7.42
C ILE A 67 -30.10 6.95 -8.55
N THR A 68 -30.24 8.23 -8.19
CA THR A 68 -30.09 9.36 -9.11
C THR A 68 -28.65 9.92 -9.09
N PRO A 69 -28.24 10.76 -10.07
CA PRO A 69 -26.92 11.40 -10.04
C PRO A 69 -26.69 12.27 -8.79
N GLU A 70 -27.74 12.97 -8.33
CA GLU A 70 -27.70 13.83 -7.14
C GLU A 70 -27.45 12.97 -5.90
N GLN A 71 -28.21 11.88 -5.74
CA GLN A 71 -28.02 10.91 -4.67
C GLN A 71 -26.63 10.24 -4.69
N ALA A 72 -26.02 10.11 -5.87
CA ALA A 72 -24.64 9.63 -5.99
C ALA A 72 -23.63 10.67 -5.48
N TYR A 73 -23.83 11.97 -5.73
CA TYR A 73 -22.99 13.00 -5.12
C TYR A 73 -23.21 13.09 -3.60
N ASP A 74 -24.46 13.02 -3.14
CA ASP A 74 -24.81 13.04 -1.70
C ASP A 74 -24.20 11.86 -0.92
N ALA A 75 -23.96 10.72 -1.58
CA ALA A 75 -23.32 9.56 -0.97
C ALA A 75 -21.82 9.75 -0.70
N ILE A 76 -21.15 10.77 -1.26
CA ILE A 76 -19.70 10.95 -1.14
C ILE A 76 -19.34 11.65 0.18
N ASP A 77 -18.84 10.90 1.15
CA ASP A 77 -18.39 11.43 2.45
C ASP A 77 -17.09 12.25 2.30
N LEU A 78 -17.25 13.56 2.11
CA LEU A 78 -16.15 14.53 2.05
C LEU A 78 -15.31 14.58 3.35
N PRO A 79 -15.87 14.53 4.58
CA PRO A 79 -15.08 14.38 5.80
C PRO A 79 -14.09 13.21 5.78
N ILE A 80 -14.52 12.02 5.35
CA ILE A 80 -13.65 10.84 5.24
C ILE A 80 -12.57 11.05 4.17
N LEU A 81 -12.92 11.56 2.98
CA LEU A 81 -11.95 11.82 1.92
C LEU A 81 -10.90 12.88 2.34
N GLY A 82 -11.32 13.93 3.02
CA GLY A 82 -10.43 14.96 3.57
C GLY A 82 -9.45 14.41 4.62
N LEU A 83 -9.93 13.49 5.46
CA LEU A 83 -9.11 12.82 6.49
C LEU A 83 -8.14 11.81 5.87
N LEU A 84 -8.55 11.04 4.87
CA LEU A 84 -7.67 10.19 4.05
C LEU A 84 -6.58 11.03 3.36
N PHE A 85 -6.94 12.12 2.69
CA PHE A 85 -5.99 12.99 2.02
C PHE A 85 -4.98 13.62 3.00
N GLY A 86 -5.47 14.20 4.10
CA GLY A 86 -4.61 14.81 5.12
C GLY A 86 -3.64 13.81 5.75
N THR A 87 -4.10 12.62 6.11
CA THR A 87 -3.23 11.58 6.69
C THR A 87 -2.23 11.00 5.69
N MET A 88 -2.56 10.92 4.39
CA MET A 88 -1.58 10.57 3.34
C MET A 88 -0.47 11.60 3.22
N VAL A 89 -0.80 12.89 3.10
CA VAL A 89 0.22 13.97 3.00
C VAL A 89 1.10 14.00 4.25
N VAL A 90 0.50 13.90 5.43
CA VAL A 90 1.22 13.78 6.72
C VAL A 90 2.17 12.57 6.72
N SER A 91 1.74 11.42 6.20
CA SER A 91 2.57 10.21 6.11
C SER A 91 3.75 10.37 5.16
N VAL A 92 3.57 11.05 4.02
CA VAL A 92 4.67 11.37 3.08
C VAL A 92 5.70 12.29 3.73
N TYR A 93 5.28 13.26 4.54
CA TYR A 93 6.20 14.12 5.29
C TYR A 93 6.98 13.36 6.37
N LEU A 94 6.36 12.41 7.06
CA LEU A 94 7.03 11.53 8.02
C LEU A 94 8.00 10.56 7.35
N GLU A 95 7.67 10.04 6.16
CA GLU A 95 8.59 9.28 5.31
C GLU A 95 9.83 10.12 4.97
N LYS A 96 9.65 11.33 4.42
CA LYS A 96 10.72 12.30 4.15
C LYS A 96 11.54 12.66 5.42
N ALA A 97 10.97 12.53 6.62
CA ALA A 97 11.66 12.78 7.90
C ALA A 97 12.56 11.61 8.40
N ASP A 98 12.78 10.57 7.58
CA ASP A 98 13.40 9.27 7.92
C ASP A 98 12.65 8.50 9.03
N MET A 99 11.37 8.75 9.30
CA MET A 99 10.63 8.13 10.41
C MET A 99 10.71 6.60 10.38
N PHE A 100 10.40 5.99 9.23
CA PHE A 100 10.47 4.54 9.05
C PHE A 100 11.88 3.95 9.21
N LYS A 101 12.93 4.72 8.94
CA LYS A 101 14.33 4.29 9.12
C LYS A 101 14.71 4.22 10.59
N TYR A 102 14.10 5.06 11.44
CA TYR A 102 14.24 4.92 12.89
C TYR A 102 13.50 3.67 13.40
N LEU A 103 12.32 3.33 12.85
CA LEU A 103 11.62 2.06 13.12
C LEU A 103 12.43 0.84 12.65
N GLY A 104 12.98 0.87 11.43
CA GLY A 104 13.86 -0.16 10.90
C GLY A 104 15.11 -0.38 11.76
N LYS A 105 15.70 0.70 12.28
CA LYS A 105 16.81 0.61 13.26
C LYS A 105 16.35 0.05 14.61
N LEU A 106 15.13 0.34 15.07
CA LEU A 106 14.60 -0.15 16.34
C LEU A 106 14.36 -1.67 16.34
N LEU A 107 14.07 -2.26 15.17
CA LEU A 107 14.01 -3.71 14.97
C LEU A 107 15.37 -4.39 15.20
N SER A 108 16.46 -3.87 14.62
CA SER A 108 17.77 -4.52 14.63
C SER A 108 18.67 -4.15 15.82
N TRP A 109 18.64 -2.90 16.30
CA TRP A 109 19.64 -2.33 17.23
C TRP A 109 19.84 -3.09 18.56
N LYS A 110 18.88 -3.94 18.97
CA LYS A 110 18.99 -4.72 20.21
C LYS A 110 18.41 -6.13 20.12
N SER A 111 18.32 -6.70 18.91
CA SER A 111 17.82 -8.07 18.73
C SER A 111 18.70 -9.08 19.48
N ARG A 112 18.08 -9.91 20.32
CA ARG A 112 18.73 -11.00 21.08
C ARG A 112 18.54 -12.39 20.46
N GLY A 113 18.11 -12.45 19.19
CA GLY A 113 17.85 -13.69 18.44
C GLY A 113 16.44 -13.76 17.87
N ALA A 114 16.14 -14.84 17.13
CA ALA A 114 14.94 -14.98 16.32
C ALA A 114 13.62 -14.71 17.08
N LYS A 115 13.50 -15.19 18.32
CA LYS A 115 12.30 -15.00 19.17
C LYS A 115 12.10 -13.54 19.61
N ASP A 116 13.18 -12.82 19.92
CA ASP A 116 13.14 -11.40 20.27
C ASP A 116 12.82 -10.55 19.03
N LEU A 117 13.41 -10.87 17.87
CA LEU A 117 13.06 -10.25 16.59
C LEU A 117 11.56 -10.40 16.25
N LEU A 118 11.00 -11.59 16.45
CA LEU A 118 9.57 -11.85 16.21
C LEU A 118 8.67 -10.96 17.08
N CYS A 119 8.98 -10.86 18.37
CA CYS A 119 8.24 -10.03 19.32
C CYS A 119 8.37 -8.54 19.00
N ARG A 120 9.58 -8.09 18.61
CA ARG A 120 9.84 -6.72 18.12
C ARG A 120 9.01 -6.40 16.89
N ILE A 121 8.95 -7.32 15.92
CA ILE A 121 8.15 -7.14 14.70
C ILE A 121 6.67 -7.05 15.05
N CYS A 122 6.13 -7.90 15.92
CA CYS A 122 4.74 -7.80 16.36
C CYS A 122 4.44 -6.41 16.97
N LEU A 123 5.25 -5.98 17.92
CA LEU A 123 5.07 -4.71 18.63
C LEU A 123 5.25 -3.49 17.73
N ILE A 124 6.31 -3.44 16.92
CA ILE A 124 6.64 -2.28 16.07
C ILE A 124 5.67 -2.19 14.89
N SER A 125 5.23 -3.31 14.31
CA SER A 125 4.23 -3.32 13.24
C SER A 125 2.86 -2.86 13.75
N ALA A 126 2.46 -3.30 14.95
CA ALA A 126 1.21 -2.87 15.56
C ALA A 126 1.21 -1.37 15.91
N ILE A 127 2.28 -0.88 16.54
CA ILE A 127 2.41 0.56 16.86
C ILE A 127 2.48 1.39 15.57
N SER A 128 3.30 0.98 14.60
CA SER A 128 3.39 1.66 13.29
C SER A 128 2.02 1.75 12.64
N SER A 129 1.31 0.63 12.54
CA SER A 129 0.00 0.58 11.88
C SER A 129 -1.15 1.21 12.67
N ALA A 130 -0.92 1.64 13.91
CA ALA A 130 -1.87 2.43 14.70
C ALA A 130 -1.67 3.95 14.51
N PHE A 131 -0.43 4.39 14.25
CA PHE A 131 -0.09 5.82 14.01
C PHE A 131 -0.06 6.21 12.53
N PHE A 132 0.18 5.25 11.64
CA PHE A 132 0.20 5.42 10.19
C PHE A 132 -0.82 4.46 9.56
N THR A 133 -1.19 4.71 8.30
CA THR A 133 -2.02 3.77 7.55
C THR A 133 -1.34 2.41 7.41
N ASN A 134 -2.12 1.35 7.61
CA ASN A 134 -1.68 -0.05 7.59
C ASN A 134 -0.93 -0.41 6.30
N ASP A 135 -1.45 0.03 5.15
CA ASP A 135 -0.82 -0.17 3.84
C ASP A 135 0.61 0.39 3.80
N THR A 136 0.82 1.62 4.26
CA THR A 136 2.16 2.27 4.30
C THR A 136 3.10 1.59 5.28
N SER A 137 2.59 1.21 6.47
CA SER A 137 3.38 0.44 7.44
C SER A 137 3.81 -0.91 6.87
N CYS A 138 2.90 -1.63 6.20
CA CYS A 138 3.18 -2.93 5.59
C CYS A 138 4.19 -2.83 4.43
N VAL A 139 4.08 -1.83 3.55
CA VAL A 139 5.08 -1.61 2.48
C VAL A 139 6.48 -1.46 3.08
N VAL A 140 6.67 -0.46 3.94
CA VAL A 140 8.01 -0.05 4.35
C VAL A 140 8.64 -1.03 5.35
N LEU A 141 7.85 -1.62 6.26
CA LEU A 141 8.38 -2.60 7.21
C LEU A 141 8.71 -3.94 6.55
N THR A 142 8.09 -4.32 5.41
CA THR A 142 8.42 -5.58 4.73
C THR A 142 9.87 -5.62 4.27
N GLU A 143 10.37 -4.53 3.66
CA GLU A 143 11.78 -4.42 3.24
C GLU A 143 12.74 -4.53 4.42
N PHE A 144 12.48 -3.81 5.52
CA PHE A 144 13.31 -3.86 6.73
C PHE A 144 13.29 -5.24 7.39
N VAL A 145 12.13 -5.91 7.46
CA VAL A 145 12.00 -7.26 8.03
C VAL A 145 12.80 -8.26 7.20
N LEU A 146 12.61 -8.29 5.88
CA LEU A 146 13.33 -9.20 4.98
C LEU A 146 14.84 -9.01 5.05
N LYS A 147 15.30 -7.75 5.10
CA LYS A 147 16.72 -7.43 5.28
C LYS A 147 17.28 -7.97 6.60
N VAL A 148 16.65 -7.68 7.74
CA VAL A 148 17.14 -8.12 9.07
C VAL A 148 17.07 -9.64 9.22
N VAL A 149 16.05 -10.28 8.65
CA VAL A 149 15.92 -11.74 8.57
C VAL A 149 17.08 -12.36 7.78
N ARG A 150 17.44 -11.80 6.62
CA ARG A 150 18.61 -12.25 5.83
C ARG A 150 19.93 -12.01 6.57
N GLU A 151 20.12 -10.84 7.19
CA GLU A 151 21.32 -10.52 7.98
C GLU A 151 21.53 -11.50 9.16
N GLN A 152 20.46 -12.18 9.61
CA GLN A 152 20.49 -13.19 10.68
C GLN A 152 20.32 -14.64 10.14
N ASN A 153 20.29 -14.85 8.82
CA ASN A 153 20.05 -16.14 8.15
C ASN A 153 18.78 -16.89 8.63
N LEU A 154 17.72 -16.15 8.96
CA LEU A 154 16.46 -16.70 9.47
C LEU A 154 15.45 -16.98 8.33
N PRO A 155 14.48 -17.88 8.52
CA PRO A 155 13.40 -18.09 7.56
C PRO A 155 12.40 -16.90 7.61
N PRO A 156 12.04 -16.26 6.47
CA PRO A 156 11.20 -15.04 6.47
C PRO A 156 9.74 -15.30 6.85
N HIS A 157 9.23 -16.51 6.61
CA HIS A 157 7.83 -16.88 6.76
C HIS A 157 7.16 -16.44 8.09
N PRO A 158 7.66 -16.81 9.30
CA PRO A 158 7.05 -16.38 10.56
C PRO A 158 7.08 -14.85 10.76
N PHE A 159 8.08 -14.15 10.23
CA PHE A 159 8.24 -12.71 10.41
C PHE A 159 7.33 -11.89 9.48
N LEU A 160 7.08 -12.38 8.26
CA LEU A 160 6.09 -11.80 7.36
C LEU A 160 4.66 -11.98 7.90
N LEU A 161 4.36 -13.16 8.46
CA LEU A 161 3.10 -13.38 9.17
C LEU A 161 2.98 -12.47 10.41
N ALA A 162 4.05 -12.34 11.20
CA ALA A 162 4.08 -11.42 12.36
C ALA A 162 3.82 -9.97 11.97
N LEU A 163 4.44 -9.48 10.89
CA LEU A 163 4.24 -8.14 10.34
C LEU A 163 2.78 -7.92 9.94
N ALA A 164 2.27 -8.72 8.99
CA ALA A 164 0.93 -8.53 8.43
C ALA A 164 -0.16 -8.63 9.52
N SER A 165 -0.10 -9.69 10.34
CA SER A 165 -1.13 -9.93 11.35
C SER A 165 -1.13 -8.89 12.47
N SER A 166 0.05 -8.44 12.91
CA SER A 166 0.15 -7.42 13.97
C SER A 166 -0.11 -6.01 13.44
N ALA A 167 0.17 -5.72 12.16
CA ALA A 167 -0.24 -4.46 11.53
C ALA A 167 -1.77 -4.34 11.50
N ASN A 168 -2.48 -5.38 11.05
CA ASN A 168 -3.95 -5.43 11.14
C ASN A 168 -4.44 -5.20 12.59
N ILE A 169 -3.97 -5.99 13.57
CA ILE A 169 -4.39 -5.85 14.98
C ILE A 169 -4.07 -4.44 15.52
N GLY A 170 -2.91 -3.88 15.19
CA GLY A 170 -2.52 -2.52 15.58
C GLY A 170 -3.44 -1.45 15.00
N SER A 171 -3.75 -1.55 13.70
CA SER A 171 -4.64 -0.61 13.01
C SER A 171 -6.04 -0.54 13.61
N SER A 172 -6.49 -1.60 14.29
CA SER A 172 -7.80 -1.64 14.95
C SER A 172 -7.97 -0.56 16.03
N ALA A 173 -6.86 -0.10 16.64
CA ALA A 173 -6.90 0.79 17.81
C ALA A 173 -7.10 2.27 17.48
N THR A 174 -7.06 2.70 16.22
CA THR A 174 -7.27 4.12 15.86
C THR A 174 -8.16 4.29 14.62
N PRO A 175 -8.86 5.43 14.50
CA PRO A 175 -9.54 5.82 13.27
C PRO A 175 -8.61 5.94 12.06
N ILE A 176 -7.35 6.34 12.25
CA ILE A 176 -6.39 6.60 11.16
C ILE A 176 -5.60 5.38 10.70
N GLY A 177 -5.55 4.31 11.51
CA GLY A 177 -4.76 3.11 11.20
C GLY A 177 -5.24 2.37 9.96
N ASN A 178 -6.55 2.41 9.67
CA ASN A 178 -7.12 1.87 8.43
C ASN A 178 -8.39 2.63 7.99
N PRO A 179 -8.77 2.59 6.70
CA PRO A 179 -9.91 3.36 6.21
C PRO A 179 -11.30 2.93 6.71
N GLN A 180 -11.47 1.69 7.19
CA GLN A 180 -12.77 1.24 7.72
C GLN A 180 -13.03 1.80 9.12
N ASN A 181 -11.99 1.92 9.95
CA ASN A 181 -12.07 2.55 11.26
C ASN A 181 -12.38 4.04 11.14
N LEU A 182 -11.86 4.69 10.09
CA LEU A 182 -12.21 6.04 9.70
C LEU A 182 -13.71 6.17 9.35
N VAL A 183 -14.24 5.27 8.50
CA VAL A 183 -15.70 5.22 8.23
C VAL A 183 -16.50 5.08 9.52
N ILE A 184 -16.11 4.15 10.40
CA ILE A 184 -16.78 3.96 11.70
C ILE A 184 -16.72 5.23 12.54
N ALA A 185 -15.55 5.82 12.75
CA ALA A 185 -15.39 6.97 13.64
C ALA A 185 -16.20 8.19 13.19
N ILE A 186 -16.30 8.42 11.87
CA ILE A 186 -17.12 9.51 11.31
C ILE A 186 -18.62 9.19 11.40
N GLN A 187 -19.06 7.99 10.97
CA GLN A 187 -20.49 7.63 10.98
C GLN A 187 -21.08 7.44 12.40
N SER A 188 -20.25 6.98 13.34
CA SER A 188 -20.64 6.82 14.75
C SER A 188 -20.49 8.10 15.58
N ASN A 189 -19.79 9.12 15.04
CA ASN A 189 -19.38 10.33 15.75
C ASN A 189 -18.62 10.05 17.08
N ILE A 190 -17.88 8.94 17.13
CA ILE A 190 -17.01 8.58 18.27
C ILE A 190 -15.72 9.40 18.19
N SER A 191 -15.35 10.06 19.29
CA SER A 191 -14.10 10.82 19.37
C SER A 191 -12.87 9.91 19.19
N PHE A 192 -11.76 10.44 18.66
CA PHE A 192 -10.53 9.65 18.51
C PHE A 192 -10.05 9.06 19.85
N GLY A 193 -10.19 9.83 20.95
CA GLY A 193 -9.86 9.37 22.30
C GLY A 193 -10.78 8.22 22.77
N ASP A 194 -12.09 8.36 22.59
CA ASP A 194 -13.08 7.31 22.91
C ASP A 194 -12.83 6.02 22.12
N PHE A 195 -12.54 6.15 20.83
CA PHE A 195 -12.22 5.03 19.95
C PHE A 195 -10.95 4.31 20.41
N LEU A 196 -9.89 5.08 20.67
CA LEU A 196 -8.62 4.56 21.15
C LEU A 196 -8.77 3.85 22.50
N PHE A 197 -9.33 4.51 23.52
CA PHE A 197 -9.44 3.89 24.85
C PHE A 197 -10.44 2.71 24.88
N GLY A 198 -11.43 2.68 23.99
CA GLY A 198 -12.37 1.56 23.84
C GLY A 198 -11.74 0.28 23.27
N ILE A 199 -10.75 0.39 22.37
CA ILE A 199 -10.12 -0.76 21.66
C ILE A 199 -8.68 -1.03 22.13
N LEU A 200 -7.95 -0.05 22.66
CA LEU A 200 -6.55 -0.21 23.11
C LEU A 200 -6.31 -1.42 24.03
N PRO A 201 -7.18 -1.76 25.01
CA PRO A 201 -7.02 -2.98 25.82
C PRO A 201 -7.09 -4.26 24.97
N ALA A 202 -8.03 -4.33 24.01
CA ALA A 202 -8.15 -5.44 23.09
C ALA A 202 -6.94 -5.55 22.16
N MET A 203 -6.44 -4.43 21.62
CA MET A 203 -5.26 -4.40 20.76
C MET A 203 -4.00 -4.87 21.51
N LEU A 204 -3.72 -4.36 22.71
CA LEU A 204 -2.52 -4.73 23.48
C LEU A 204 -2.50 -6.22 23.82
N VAL A 205 -3.62 -6.78 24.27
CA VAL A 205 -3.74 -8.22 24.55
C VAL A 205 -3.71 -9.02 23.24
N GLY A 206 -4.35 -8.53 22.17
CA GLY A 206 -4.35 -9.15 20.86
C GLY A 206 -2.95 -9.29 20.25
N VAL A 207 -2.12 -8.24 20.32
CA VAL A 207 -0.72 -8.29 19.85
C VAL A 207 0.12 -9.25 20.70
N PHE A 208 -0.07 -9.27 22.03
CA PHE A 208 0.60 -10.23 22.91
C PHE A 208 0.22 -11.69 22.59
N VAL A 209 -1.08 -11.97 22.41
CA VAL A 209 -1.59 -13.30 22.03
C VAL A 209 -1.12 -13.68 20.63
N ASN A 210 -1.10 -12.76 19.67
CA ASN A 210 -0.59 -13.00 18.32
C ASN A 210 0.89 -13.42 18.35
N ALA A 211 1.72 -12.69 19.09
CA ALA A 211 3.13 -13.02 19.29
C ALA A 211 3.29 -14.37 19.99
N LEU A 212 2.47 -14.70 20.99
CA LEU A 212 2.49 -15.99 21.69
C LEU A 212 2.12 -17.15 20.76
N ILE A 213 1.05 -17.02 19.95
CA ILE A 213 0.64 -18.05 18.97
C ILE A 213 1.75 -18.28 17.94
N LEU A 214 2.36 -17.22 17.42
CA LEU A 214 3.50 -17.32 16.48
C LEU A 214 4.72 -17.97 17.15
N LEU A 215 5.08 -17.58 18.38
CA LEU A 215 6.18 -18.19 19.14
C LEU A 215 5.94 -19.68 19.40
N CYS A 216 4.72 -20.08 19.75
CA CYS A 216 4.37 -21.48 19.97
C CYS A 216 4.42 -22.30 18.67
N MET A 217 3.81 -21.78 17.58
CA MET A 217 3.70 -22.51 16.33
C MET A 217 5.05 -22.66 15.60
N TYR A 218 5.94 -21.67 15.74
CA TYR A 218 7.30 -21.70 15.17
C TYR A 218 8.40 -21.98 16.21
N TRP A 219 8.07 -22.49 17.40
CA TRP A 219 9.02 -22.58 18.51
C TRP A 219 10.35 -23.28 18.14
N LYS A 220 10.27 -24.44 17.47
CA LYS A 220 11.46 -25.21 17.03
C LYS A 220 12.28 -24.43 16.00
N LEU A 221 11.62 -23.96 14.95
CA LEU A 221 12.20 -23.15 13.86
C LEU A 221 12.87 -21.85 14.35
N LEU A 222 12.51 -21.37 15.55
CA LEU A 222 13.08 -20.19 16.21
C LEU A 222 14.02 -20.55 17.39
N SER A 223 14.33 -21.84 17.59
CA SER A 223 15.23 -22.36 18.64
C SER A 223 16.48 -23.03 18.08
N ASP A 224 16.41 -23.60 16.88
CA ASP A 224 17.52 -24.31 16.24
C ASP A 224 18.51 -23.30 15.61
N ASP A 225 19.49 -22.84 16.41
CA ASP A 225 20.69 -22.17 15.90
C ASP A 225 21.52 -23.19 15.09
N LYS A 226 21.38 -23.13 13.75
CA LYS A 226 21.84 -24.05 12.67
C LYS A 226 20.74 -25.09 12.33
N GLU A 227 20.37 -25.35 11.08
CA GLU A 227 21.08 -25.21 9.78
C GLU A 227 20.21 -24.56 8.67
N PRO A 228 20.78 -24.13 7.53
CA PRO A 228 20.00 -23.55 6.44
C PRO A 228 19.06 -24.56 5.77
N ALA A 229 17.76 -24.23 5.73
CA ALA A 229 16.72 -24.98 5.02
C ALA A 229 16.90 -24.88 3.49
N THR A 230 17.85 -25.65 2.96
CA THR A 230 18.14 -25.77 1.52
C THR A 230 17.19 -26.78 0.88
N GLU A 231 15.89 -26.47 0.88
CA GLU A 231 14.88 -27.33 0.25
C GLU A 231 14.04 -26.55 -0.76
N VAL A 232 14.45 -26.68 -2.03
CA VAL A 232 13.61 -26.34 -3.19
C VAL A 232 12.58 -27.46 -3.32
N VAL A 233 11.41 -27.29 -2.70
CA VAL A 233 10.28 -28.20 -2.91
C VAL A 233 9.65 -27.92 -4.27
N ALA A 234 10.24 -28.54 -5.30
CA ALA A 234 9.67 -28.66 -6.63
C ALA A 234 8.85 -29.97 -6.72
N GLU A 235 7.61 -29.92 -6.24
CA GLU A 235 6.57 -30.89 -6.60
C GLU A 235 5.49 -30.12 -7.39
N GLY A 236 5.05 -30.56 -8.58
CA GLY A 236 5.50 -31.73 -9.33
C GLY A 236 4.82 -31.84 -10.70
N ASP A 237 4.71 -30.74 -11.44
CA ASP A 237 3.92 -30.69 -12.68
C ASP A 237 4.52 -31.53 -13.82
N THR A 238 3.68 -32.42 -14.35
CA THR A 238 4.02 -33.31 -15.48
C THR A 238 4.20 -32.55 -16.79
N ILE A 239 5.45 -32.56 -17.28
CA ILE A 239 5.87 -32.54 -18.70
C ILE A 239 4.96 -31.77 -19.67
N SER A 240 5.34 -30.52 -19.97
CA SER A 240 5.07 -29.91 -21.28
C SER A 240 6.28 -29.08 -21.74
N HIS A 241 6.73 -29.28 -22.98
CA HIS A 241 7.98 -28.71 -23.47
C HIS A 241 7.83 -27.22 -23.83
N PRO A 242 8.76 -26.34 -23.42
CA PRO A 242 8.86 -24.99 -23.99
C PRO A 242 9.51 -25.07 -25.38
N PHE A 243 8.70 -24.96 -26.43
CA PHE A 243 9.20 -24.74 -27.79
C PHE A 243 9.65 -23.28 -27.97
N SER A 244 10.85 -23.07 -28.50
CA SER A 244 11.24 -21.83 -29.18
C SER A 244 12.18 -22.19 -30.34
N PRO A 245 12.01 -21.61 -31.54
CA PRO A 245 12.61 -22.16 -32.76
C PRO A 245 14.04 -21.69 -32.99
N ALA A 246 14.91 -22.62 -33.40
CA ALA A 246 16.19 -22.33 -34.03
C ALA A 246 16.33 -23.19 -35.29
N THR A 247 16.42 -22.53 -36.46
CA THR A 247 16.46 -23.21 -37.76
C THR A 247 17.85 -23.78 -38.04
N THR A 248 17.94 -25.07 -38.36
CA THR A 248 19.05 -25.58 -39.17
C THR A 248 18.54 -26.70 -40.07
N LEU A 249 18.90 -26.63 -41.36
CA LEU A 249 18.51 -27.57 -42.39
C LEU A 249 19.55 -28.70 -42.46
N GLU A 250 19.11 -29.96 -42.61
CA GLU A 250 19.60 -30.92 -43.63
C GLU A 250 19.21 -32.38 -43.31
N SER A 251 18.64 -33.09 -44.29
CA SER A 251 19.30 -34.26 -44.91
C SER A 251 18.38 -35.02 -45.88
N MET A 252 18.68 -34.94 -47.17
CA MET A 252 18.44 -35.98 -48.19
C MET A 252 19.53 -35.77 -49.26
N ASN A 253 20.76 -36.24 -49.06
CA ASN A 253 21.20 -37.63 -49.25
C ASN A 253 21.11 -38.08 -50.72
N ILE A 254 22.27 -38.25 -51.39
CA ILE A 254 22.57 -39.39 -52.29
C ILE A 254 24.02 -39.35 -52.84
N HIS A 255 24.64 -40.54 -52.88
CA HIS A 255 25.82 -41.01 -53.65
C HIS A 255 27.26 -40.44 -53.51
N SER A 256 28.14 -41.40 -53.23
CA SER A 256 29.47 -41.67 -53.83
C SER A 256 30.73 -40.89 -53.40
N SER A 257 31.79 -41.68 -53.27
CA SER A 257 33.18 -41.37 -52.92
C SER A 257 34.10 -41.61 -54.14
N PRO A 258 35.44 -41.41 -54.12
CA PRO A 258 36.35 -40.76 -53.15
C PRO A 258 37.41 -39.80 -53.82
N THR A 259 38.52 -39.54 -53.10
CA THR A 259 39.93 -39.36 -53.58
C THR A 259 40.53 -38.02 -54.11
N VAL A 260 41.70 -37.69 -53.53
CA VAL A 260 42.99 -37.27 -54.16
C VAL A 260 43.40 -35.77 -54.33
N ASN A 261 44.52 -35.43 -53.66
CA ASN A 261 45.66 -34.50 -53.95
C ASN A 261 45.51 -32.98 -54.25
N GLY A 262 46.60 -32.25 -53.91
CA GLY A 262 46.93 -30.88 -54.38
C GLY A 262 46.81 -29.80 -53.29
N ASN A 263 47.78 -29.51 -52.41
CA ASN A 263 49.24 -29.29 -52.49
C ASN A 263 49.66 -27.91 -53.06
N THR A 264 50.56 -27.21 -52.33
CA THR A 264 51.22 -25.91 -52.63
C THR A 264 50.33 -24.66 -52.81
N GLY A 265 50.75 -23.44 -52.44
CA GLY A 265 52.04 -23.02 -51.84
C GLY A 265 52.09 -21.54 -51.38
N HIS A 266 53.25 -21.10 -50.87
CA HIS A 266 53.63 -19.73 -50.43
C HIS A 266 53.20 -18.60 -51.43
N ALA A 267 53.06 -17.32 -51.07
CA ALA A 267 54.06 -16.48 -50.39
C ALA A 267 53.58 -15.04 -50.03
N ASP A 268 54.22 -14.46 -49.00
CA ASP A 268 54.85 -13.12 -48.97
C ASP A 268 54.11 -11.76 -49.18
N ILE A 269 54.20 -10.95 -48.10
CA ILE A 269 54.84 -9.59 -48.06
C ILE A 269 54.05 -8.32 -48.51
N LEU A 270 53.73 -7.51 -47.48
CA LEU A 270 53.80 -6.03 -47.36
C LEU A 270 52.89 -5.04 -48.15
N ARG A 271 52.40 -4.07 -47.34
CA ARG A 271 52.48 -2.58 -47.53
C ARG A 271 51.40 -1.83 -48.34
N ASN A 272 50.51 -1.20 -47.56
CA ASN A 272 50.07 0.21 -47.62
C ASN A 272 49.57 0.87 -48.93
N ARG A 273 48.36 1.45 -48.78
CA ARG A 273 47.96 2.87 -49.02
C ARG A 273 47.33 3.29 -50.37
N LEU A 274 46.32 4.16 -50.17
CA LEU A 274 45.79 5.27 -51.00
C LEU A 274 44.79 4.96 -52.14
N SER A 275 43.55 5.45 -51.92
CA SER A 275 42.72 6.33 -52.79
C SER A 275 42.60 5.99 -54.29
N ALA A 276 41.42 5.98 -54.93
CA ALA A 276 40.36 7.01 -54.91
C ALA A 276 39.12 6.62 -55.76
N ARG A 277 38.04 7.41 -55.68
CA ARG A 277 36.95 7.55 -56.69
C ARG A 277 36.08 6.27 -56.94
N GLU A 278 34.93 6.30 -57.65
CA GLU A 278 34.25 7.34 -58.46
C GLU A 278 32.70 7.14 -58.47
N ASN A 279 31.94 8.21 -58.77
CA ASN A 279 30.60 8.36 -59.42
C ASN A 279 29.45 7.31 -59.32
N GLU A 280 28.17 7.57 -59.70
CA GLU A 280 27.21 8.71 -59.75
C GLU A 280 25.91 8.20 -60.46
N ILE A 281 24.85 9.03 -60.57
CA ILE A 281 23.77 9.07 -61.62
C ILE A 281 22.40 8.38 -61.32
N HIS A 282 21.40 9.20 -60.93
CA HIS A 282 20.18 9.53 -61.72
C HIS A 282 19.25 10.51 -60.94
N LYS A 283 19.15 11.79 -61.35
CA LYS A 283 18.02 12.47 -62.08
C LYS A 283 16.61 12.37 -61.44
N ILE A 284 15.86 13.43 -61.05
CA ILE A 284 15.56 14.82 -61.59
C ILE A 284 14.54 14.77 -62.77
N PRO A 285 13.52 15.68 -62.92
CA PRO A 285 13.19 16.98 -62.26
C PRO A 285 11.79 16.97 -61.55
N SER A 286 11.03 18.04 -61.22
CA SER A 286 10.98 19.52 -61.41
C SER A 286 10.18 20.15 -60.23
N GLY A 287 10.35 21.37 -59.69
CA GLY A 287 10.54 22.73 -60.27
C GLY A 287 9.22 23.54 -60.09
N GLY A 288 9.16 24.82 -59.67
CA GLY A 288 10.14 25.83 -59.21
C GLY A 288 9.41 27.17 -58.89
N ILE A 289 10.11 28.28 -58.58
CA ILE A 289 9.58 29.68 -58.41
C ILE A 289 8.74 29.87 -57.10
N GLU A 290 8.71 30.95 -56.29
CA GLU A 290 9.36 32.29 -56.10
C GLU A 290 9.26 32.66 -54.57
N SER A 291 9.73 33.76 -53.97
CA SER A 291 11.06 34.44 -53.93
C SER A 291 11.05 35.60 -52.87
N ALA A 292 12.14 36.37 -52.80
CA ALA A 292 12.29 37.74 -52.27
C ALA A 292 12.25 38.08 -50.74
N ARG A 293 13.38 38.68 -50.29
CA ARG A 293 13.54 39.77 -49.30
C ARG A 293 13.37 39.49 -47.78
N ASN A 294 14.20 40.06 -46.88
CA ASN A 294 15.54 40.68 -47.05
C ASN A 294 16.31 40.86 -45.71
N SER A 295 17.66 40.81 -45.77
CA SER A 295 18.67 41.66 -45.06
C SER A 295 18.35 42.18 -43.63
N ASN A 296 19.21 42.08 -42.60
CA ASN A 296 20.68 42.29 -42.50
C ASN A 296 21.11 41.98 -41.03
N ALA A 297 22.34 42.08 -40.49
CA ALA A 297 23.76 42.07 -40.92
C ALA A 297 24.61 42.37 -39.66
N SER A 298 25.79 41.83 -39.34
CA SER A 298 26.63 40.73 -39.90
C SER A 298 27.30 40.01 -38.68
N LYS A 299 28.57 39.58 -38.56
CA LYS A 299 29.81 39.63 -39.35
C LYS A 299 30.80 38.53 -38.90
N GLU A 300 31.68 38.11 -39.80
CA GLU A 300 32.75 37.11 -39.61
C GLU A 300 34.12 37.82 -39.39
N VAL A 301 35.31 37.21 -39.24
CA VAL A 301 35.99 36.09 -39.97
C VAL A 301 37.07 35.40 -39.11
N ALA A 302 37.47 34.19 -39.54
CA ALA A 302 38.65 33.38 -39.15
C ALA A 302 39.96 34.18 -38.85
N ASN A 303 40.90 33.74 -37.99
CA ASN A 303 41.56 32.43 -37.78
C ASN A 303 42.55 32.01 -38.88
N ASP A 304 43.83 31.84 -38.52
CA ASP A 304 44.83 31.15 -39.34
C ASP A 304 45.94 30.50 -38.47
N GLY A 305 46.67 29.51 -39.01
CA GLY A 305 47.77 28.79 -38.34
C GLY A 305 49.16 29.41 -38.60
N PHE A 306 50.30 28.78 -38.27
CA PHE A 306 50.59 27.47 -37.66
C PHE A 306 52.07 27.47 -37.14
N SER A 307 52.52 26.33 -36.58
CA SER A 307 53.92 25.90 -36.36
C SER A 307 54.52 25.99 -34.94
N GLN A 308 55.44 25.06 -34.66
CA GLN A 308 56.15 24.89 -33.39
C GLN A 308 57.62 25.31 -33.54
N ARG A 309 58.23 25.81 -32.46
CA ARG A 309 59.63 25.47 -32.17
C ARG A 309 59.86 25.30 -30.67
N LYS A 310 60.79 24.41 -30.34
CA LYS A 310 61.19 24.02 -28.98
C LYS A 310 62.45 24.78 -28.59
N GLU A 311 62.49 25.32 -27.38
CA GLU A 311 63.75 25.71 -26.74
C GLU A 311 63.65 25.48 -25.22
N GLU A 312 64.75 25.04 -24.60
CA GLU A 312 64.84 24.68 -23.18
C GLU A 312 65.90 25.57 -22.53
N THR A 313 65.68 26.04 -21.29
CA THR A 313 66.80 26.57 -20.48
C THR A 313 66.57 26.35 -18.99
N LEU A 314 67.69 26.21 -18.27
CA LEU A 314 67.82 25.53 -16.98
C LEU A 314 67.65 26.45 -15.77
N HIS A 315 67.22 25.87 -14.64
CA HIS A 315 67.38 26.35 -13.26
C HIS A 315 66.64 27.66 -12.88
N SER A 316 66.12 27.83 -11.66
CA SER A 316 66.70 27.37 -10.38
C SER A 316 65.72 26.69 -9.40
N ARG A 317 66.31 26.04 -8.40
CA ARG A 317 65.65 25.30 -7.32
C ARG A 317 65.56 26.19 -6.08
N GLU A 318 64.38 26.67 -5.74
CA GLU A 318 64.06 27.16 -4.40
C GLU A 318 63.19 26.13 -3.66
N VAL A 319 63.38 26.04 -2.34
CA VAL A 319 62.69 25.10 -1.46
C VAL A 319 61.70 25.88 -0.62
N SER A 320 60.43 25.90 -1.04
CA SER A 320 59.33 26.24 -0.13
C SER A 320 59.08 25.06 0.81
N PHE A 321 58.91 25.37 2.10
CA PHE A 321 58.62 24.38 3.12
C PHE A 321 57.15 23.94 3.05
N THR A 322 56.85 22.79 3.65
CA THR A 322 55.51 22.24 3.81
C THR A 322 54.65 23.09 4.75
N ASP A 323 53.67 23.81 4.21
CA ASP A 323 52.44 24.16 4.94
C ASP A 323 51.42 23.03 4.73
N GLU A 324 51.48 22.01 5.57
CA GLU A 324 50.31 21.14 5.81
C GLU A 324 49.31 21.88 6.72
N ASN A 325 48.02 21.64 6.51
CA ASN A 325 46.88 22.19 7.28
C ASN A 325 46.39 23.61 6.92
N LEU A 326 45.86 23.77 5.71
CA LEU A 326 44.88 24.83 5.39
C LEU A 326 43.67 24.31 4.61
N MET A 327 43.11 23.19 5.10
CA MET A 327 41.79 22.69 4.70
C MET A 327 40.71 23.65 5.22
N GLN A 328 39.73 23.99 4.39
CA GLN A 328 39.03 25.27 4.51
C GLN A 328 37.95 25.31 5.62
N PRO A 329 37.91 26.34 6.49
CA PRO A 329 36.83 26.54 7.48
C PRO A 329 35.44 26.89 6.91
N SER A 330 35.29 26.93 5.59
CA SER A 330 34.06 27.23 4.85
C SER A 330 33.17 25.99 4.68
N GLU A 331 33.71 24.92 4.08
CA GLU A 331 32.98 23.69 3.73
C GLU A 331 32.39 23.01 4.98
N GLU A 332 33.14 22.96 6.08
CA GLU A 332 32.67 22.39 7.34
C GLU A 332 31.48 23.18 7.94
N LYS A 333 31.45 24.52 7.75
CA LYS A 333 30.33 25.37 8.19
C LYS A 333 29.10 25.24 7.29
N GLU A 334 29.27 25.02 5.98
CA GLU A 334 28.14 24.68 5.10
C GLU A 334 27.57 23.29 5.43
N GLY A 335 28.43 22.30 5.69
CA GLY A 335 28.02 20.99 6.20
C GLY A 335 27.28 21.07 7.53
N LEU A 336 27.73 21.93 8.45
CA LEU A 336 27.05 22.14 9.74
C LEU A 336 25.69 22.83 9.58
N THR A 337 25.62 23.93 8.84
CA THR A 337 24.38 24.71 8.68
C THR A 337 23.30 23.96 7.90
N THR A 338 23.66 23.21 6.86
CA THR A 338 22.73 22.32 6.14
C THR A 338 22.22 21.18 7.04
N ARG A 339 23.08 20.61 7.90
CA ARG A 339 22.69 19.60 8.89
C ARG A 339 21.74 20.17 9.94
N TRP A 340 21.99 21.36 10.49
CA TRP A 340 21.08 22.03 11.42
C TRP A 340 19.73 22.35 10.79
N LYS A 341 19.70 22.89 9.55
CA LYS A 341 18.45 23.11 8.80
C LYS A 341 17.65 21.81 8.62
N ARG A 342 18.31 20.70 8.27
CA ARG A 342 17.68 19.37 8.14
C ARG A 342 17.11 18.86 9.46
N ILE A 343 17.82 19.04 10.58
CA ILE A 343 17.33 18.65 11.91
C ILE A 343 16.13 19.51 12.32
N ALA A 344 16.20 20.83 12.16
CA ALA A 344 15.10 21.74 12.48
C ALA A 344 13.83 21.44 11.68
N TRP A 345 13.96 21.22 10.37
CA TRP A 345 12.85 20.81 9.50
C TRP A 345 12.21 19.49 9.95
N LYS A 346 13.00 18.47 10.29
CA LYS A 346 12.48 17.20 10.84
C LYS A 346 11.75 17.40 12.16
N THR A 347 12.34 18.12 13.10
CA THR A 347 11.70 18.43 14.39
C THR A 347 10.37 19.16 14.16
N CYS A 348 10.31 20.06 13.19
CA CYS A 348 9.08 20.76 12.80
C CYS A 348 8.01 19.78 12.28
N VAL A 349 8.35 18.86 11.38
CA VAL A 349 7.43 17.79 10.92
C VAL A 349 6.88 16.99 12.11
N TYR A 350 7.74 16.50 13.00
CA TYR A 350 7.31 15.74 14.18
C TYR A 350 6.43 16.57 15.12
N LEU A 351 6.71 17.87 15.32
CA LEU A 351 5.88 18.76 16.14
C LEU A 351 4.48 18.97 15.55
N VAL A 352 4.35 19.17 14.24
CA VAL A 352 3.03 19.32 13.59
C VAL A 352 2.22 18.03 13.71
N VAL A 353 2.86 16.86 13.53
CA VAL A 353 2.19 15.56 13.67
C VAL A 353 1.78 15.29 15.12
N ILE A 354 2.62 15.62 16.10
CA ILE A 354 2.26 15.52 17.53
C ILE A 354 1.10 16.48 17.86
N GLY A 355 1.10 17.69 17.32
CA GLY A 355 -0.01 18.64 17.44
C GLY A 355 -1.32 18.09 16.85
N MET A 356 -1.27 17.47 15.68
CA MET A 356 -2.41 16.79 15.05
C MET A 356 -2.97 15.66 15.93
N LEU A 357 -2.10 14.80 16.48
CA LEU A 357 -2.51 13.70 17.36
C LEU A 357 -3.08 14.20 18.71
N ILE A 358 -2.51 15.25 19.29
CA ILE A 358 -3.08 15.92 20.48
C ILE A 358 -4.45 16.52 20.16
N SER A 359 -4.60 17.14 18.99
CA SER A 359 -5.86 17.74 18.54
C SER A 359 -6.96 16.68 18.35
N PHE A 360 -6.62 15.50 17.81
CA PHE A 360 -7.53 14.35 17.78
C PHE A 360 -7.92 13.88 19.20
N LEU A 361 -6.96 13.75 20.12
CA LEU A 361 -7.20 13.31 21.50
C LEU A 361 -8.06 14.29 22.32
N ILE A 362 -8.02 15.58 21.99
CA ILE A 362 -8.90 16.62 22.56
C ILE A 362 -10.34 16.54 21.98
N GLY A 363 -10.56 15.76 20.92
CA GLY A 363 -11.87 15.60 20.28
C GLY A 363 -12.17 16.65 19.21
N LEU A 364 -11.15 17.34 18.68
CA LEU A 364 -11.36 18.23 17.53
C LEU A 364 -11.73 17.43 16.28
N ASN A 365 -12.46 18.05 15.34
CA ASN A 365 -12.90 17.38 14.12
C ASN A 365 -11.70 16.81 13.35
N MET A 366 -11.67 15.49 13.21
CA MET A 366 -10.50 14.78 12.72
C MET A 366 -10.15 15.17 11.27
N SER A 367 -11.15 15.41 10.41
CA SER A 367 -10.93 15.75 9.00
C SER A 367 -10.27 17.12 8.84
N TRP A 368 -10.86 18.16 9.42
CA TRP A 368 -10.27 19.52 9.41
C TRP A 368 -8.89 19.56 10.06
N THR A 369 -8.70 18.81 11.15
CA THR A 369 -7.41 18.70 11.85
C THR A 369 -6.33 18.07 10.96
N ALA A 370 -6.63 17.00 10.22
CA ALA A 370 -5.68 16.37 9.29
C ALA A 370 -5.38 17.24 8.06
N ILE A 371 -6.39 17.91 7.49
CA ILE A 371 -6.20 18.85 6.37
C ILE A 371 -5.32 20.03 6.82
N THR A 372 -5.55 20.55 8.02
CA THR A 372 -4.75 21.65 8.59
C THR A 372 -3.30 21.21 8.82
N ALA A 373 -3.08 20.02 9.38
CA ALA A 373 -1.73 19.46 9.56
C ALA A 373 -1.00 19.27 8.22
N ALA A 374 -1.68 18.73 7.21
CA ALA A 374 -1.15 18.58 5.85
C ALA A 374 -0.78 19.93 5.21
N LEU A 375 -1.68 20.93 5.28
CA LEU A 375 -1.44 22.27 4.75
C LEU A 375 -0.27 22.96 5.45
N VAL A 376 -0.19 22.86 6.78
CA VAL A 376 0.91 23.42 7.58
C VAL A 376 2.24 22.76 7.20
N LEU A 377 2.29 21.45 6.99
CA LEU A 377 3.50 20.75 6.53
C LEU A 377 3.94 21.20 5.13
N VAL A 378 3.01 21.37 4.19
CA VAL A 378 3.29 21.86 2.84
C VAL A 378 3.87 23.28 2.87
N VAL A 379 3.23 24.19 3.62
CA VAL A 379 3.70 25.57 3.77
C VAL A 379 5.09 25.64 4.41
N LEU A 380 5.35 24.81 5.43
CA LEU A 380 6.63 24.79 6.16
C LEU A 380 7.77 24.07 5.43
N ASP A 381 7.50 23.36 4.34
CA ASP A 381 8.56 22.78 3.49
C ASP A 381 9.25 23.87 2.64
N PHE A 382 8.59 25.01 2.41
CA PHE A 382 9.05 26.14 1.58
C PHE A 382 9.58 25.72 0.20
N LYS A 383 8.87 24.77 -0.42
CA LYS A 383 9.18 24.15 -1.72
C LYS A 383 7.89 23.94 -2.50
N ASP A 384 8.03 23.50 -3.74
CA ASP A 384 6.93 22.94 -4.51
C ASP A 384 6.28 21.76 -3.76
N ALA A 385 4.95 21.73 -3.78
CA ALA A 385 4.14 20.67 -3.21
C ALA A 385 4.00 19.46 -4.16
N GLU A 386 4.21 19.63 -5.47
CA GLU A 386 4.00 18.59 -6.49
C GLU A 386 4.73 17.27 -6.14
N PRO A 387 6.04 17.23 -5.83
CA PRO A 387 6.74 15.98 -5.44
C PRO A 387 6.34 15.42 -4.05
N CYS A 388 5.40 16.07 -3.36
CA CYS A 388 4.73 15.54 -2.16
C CYS A 388 3.34 14.99 -2.52
N LEU A 389 2.62 15.70 -3.38
CA LEU A 389 1.28 15.36 -3.84
C LEU A 389 1.28 14.16 -4.79
N GLU A 390 2.28 14.01 -5.68
CA GLU A 390 2.47 12.82 -6.52
C GLU A 390 2.53 11.50 -5.73
N LYS A 391 2.97 11.55 -4.46
CA LYS A 391 3.02 10.39 -3.57
C LYS A 391 1.68 10.07 -2.88
N VAL A 392 0.67 10.93 -3.00
CA VAL A 392 -0.66 10.71 -2.43
C VAL A 392 -1.43 9.70 -3.27
N SER A 393 -2.08 8.73 -2.64
CA SER A 393 -2.82 7.68 -3.34
C SER A 393 -4.20 8.16 -3.82
N TYR A 394 -4.22 9.02 -4.84
CA TYR A 394 -5.46 9.50 -5.48
C TYR A 394 -6.36 8.35 -5.95
N SER A 395 -5.78 7.26 -6.43
CA SER A 395 -6.49 6.03 -6.77
C SER A 395 -7.29 5.43 -5.61
N LEU A 396 -6.86 5.64 -4.35
CA LEU A 396 -7.61 5.23 -3.18
C LEU A 396 -8.77 6.20 -2.90
N LEU A 397 -8.58 7.51 -3.03
CA LEU A 397 -9.67 8.49 -2.87
C LEU A 397 -10.81 8.25 -3.87
N ILE A 398 -10.46 8.04 -5.15
CA ILE A 398 -11.44 7.70 -6.21
C ILE A 398 -12.14 6.36 -5.92
N PHE A 399 -11.42 5.39 -5.37
CA PHE A 399 -11.98 4.11 -4.94
C PHE A 399 -13.01 4.26 -3.82
N PHE A 400 -12.79 5.18 -2.86
CA PHE A 400 -13.78 5.51 -1.82
C PHE A 400 -15.02 6.22 -2.38
N CYS A 401 -14.86 7.19 -3.28
CA CYS A 401 -16.00 7.82 -3.97
C CYS A 401 -16.89 6.75 -4.65
N GLY A 402 -16.29 5.88 -5.46
CA GLY A 402 -17.02 4.80 -6.14
C GLY A 402 -17.68 3.81 -5.18
N MET A 403 -17.01 3.51 -4.04
CA MET A 403 -17.51 2.57 -3.05
C MET A 403 -18.71 3.13 -2.31
N PHE A 404 -18.67 4.38 -1.86
CA PHE A 404 -19.78 4.98 -1.13
C PHE A 404 -21.04 5.03 -2.01
N ILE A 405 -20.91 5.47 -3.26
CA ILE A 405 -22.01 5.46 -4.25
C ILE A 405 -22.56 4.04 -4.45
N THR A 406 -21.68 3.05 -4.58
CA THR A 406 -22.13 1.66 -4.84
C THR A 406 -22.78 1.03 -3.62
N VAL A 407 -22.29 1.28 -2.40
CA VAL A 407 -22.87 0.70 -1.18
C VAL A 407 -24.16 1.42 -0.78
N ASP A 408 -24.25 2.74 -0.92
CA ASP A 408 -25.51 3.47 -0.76
C ASP A 408 -26.58 2.98 -1.76
N GLY A 409 -26.21 2.84 -3.04
CA GLY A 409 -27.10 2.29 -4.06
C GLY A 409 -27.56 0.87 -3.77
N PHE A 410 -26.69 0.03 -3.20
CA PHE A 410 -27.08 -1.33 -2.78
C PHE A 410 -27.94 -1.33 -1.51
N ASN A 411 -27.68 -0.47 -0.52
CA ASN A 411 -28.54 -0.26 0.65
C ASN A 411 -29.96 0.13 0.21
N LYS A 412 -30.09 1.03 -0.78
CA LYS A 412 -31.37 1.46 -1.38
C LYS A 412 -32.13 0.37 -2.17
N THR A 413 -31.60 -0.85 -2.28
CA THR A 413 -32.38 -2.02 -2.77
C THR A 413 -33.27 -2.66 -1.69
N GLY A 414 -32.95 -2.45 -0.41
CA GLY A 414 -33.57 -3.15 0.73
C GLY A 414 -32.99 -4.54 1.03
N ILE A 415 -32.06 -5.07 0.20
CA ILE A 415 -31.42 -6.38 0.47
C ILE A 415 -30.66 -6.37 1.81
N PRO A 416 -29.77 -5.40 2.12
CA PRO A 416 -29.02 -5.41 3.38
C PRO A 416 -29.94 -5.33 4.60
N SER A 417 -31.02 -4.54 4.52
CA SER A 417 -32.06 -4.46 5.57
C SER A 417 -32.80 -5.79 5.75
N THR A 418 -33.22 -6.44 4.67
CA THR A 418 -33.91 -7.74 4.73
C THR A 418 -33.02 -8.84 5.31
N VAL A 419 -31.72 -8.82 4.98
CA VAL A 419 -30.73 -9.73 5.57
C VAL A 419 -30.50 -9.42 7.05
N TRP A 420 -30.45 -8.14 7.44
CA TRP A 420 -30.36 -7.76 8.85
C TRP A 420 -31.59 -8.19 9.66
N GLU A 421 -32.81 -7.94 9.19
CA GLU A 421 -34.06 -8.32 9.87
C GLU A 421 -34.13 -9.84 10.19
N PHE A 422 -33.55 -10.69 9.33
CA PHE A 422 -33.45 -12.13 9.57
C PHE A 422 -32.41 -12.51 10.65
N MET A 423 -31.36 -11.70 10.82
CA MET A 423 -30.18 -12.02 11.62
C MET A 423 -30.18 -11.33 12.99
N GLU A 424 -30.82 -10.16 13.08
CA GLU A 424 -30.95 -9.31 14.26
C GLU A 424 -31.43 -10.06 15.53
N PRO A 425 -32.49 -10.90 15.49
CA PRO A 425 -32.95 -11.63 16.68
C PRO A 425 -31.88 -12.53 17.32
N TYR A 426 -30.89 -12.95 16.53
CA TYR A 426 -29.76 -13.78 16.98
C TYR A 426 -28.50 -12.97 17.27
N ALA A 427 -28.44 -11.68 16.89
CA ALA A 427 -27.25 -10.82 16.95
C ALA A 427 -27.31 -9.71 18.03
N HIS A 428 -28.40 -9.62 18.80
CA HIS A 428 -28.57 -8.62 19.86
C HIS A 428 -27.39 -8.59 20.86
N ILE A 429 -26.70 -7.45 20.96
CA ILE A 429 -25.48 -7.31 21.78
C ILE A 429 -25.73 -7.17 23.30
N ASN A 430 -26.96 -7.43 23.76
CA ASN A 430 -27.31 -7.50 25.19
C ASN A 430 -26.80 -8.77 25.88
N HIS A 431 -26.38 -9.78 25.13
CA HIS A 431 -25.91 -11.06 25.66
C HIS A 431 -24.71 -11.62 24.86
N ILE A 432 -23.94 -12.50 25.48
CA ILE A 432 -22.69 -13.04 24.91
C ILE A 432 -22.95 -13.81 23.60
N GLY A 433 -24.07 -14.52 23.50
CA GLY A 433 -24.50 -15.23 22.29
C GLY A 433 -24.63 -14.29 21.08
N GLY A 434 -25.40 -13.21 21.21
CA GLY A 434 -25.58 -12.24 20.13
C GLY A 434 -24.32 -11.48 19.75
N ILE A 435 -23.45 -11.16 20.71
CA ILE A 435 -22.12 -10.61 20.42
C ILE A 435 -21.27 -11.61 19.60
N ALA A 436 -21.32 -12.90 19.92
CA ALA A 436 -20.60 -13.94 19.17
C ALA A 436 -21.18 -14.16 17.76
N VAL A 437 -22.51 -14.17 17.61
CA VAL A 437 -23.17 -14.25 16.29
C VAL A 437 -22.80 -13.04 15.43
N LEU A 438 -22.94 -11.82 15.97
CA LEU A 438 -22.53 -10.59 15.28
C LEU A 438 -21.05 -10.64 14.85
N ALA A 439 -20.16 -11.13 15.71
CA ALA A 439 -18.75 -11.26 15.38
C ALA A 439 -18.48 -12.28 14.27
N VAL A 440 -19.16 -13.44 14.26
CA VAL A 440 -19.07 -14.42 13.16
C VAL A 440 -19.57 -13.82 11.84
N VAL A 441 -20.66 -13.06 11.88
CA VAL A 441 -21.23 -12.36 10.71
C VAL A 441 -20.25 -11.34 10.13
N ILE A 442 -19.65 -10.50 10.97
CA ILE A 442 -18.62 -9.53 10.54
C ILE A 442 -17.38 -10.24 10.01
N LEU A 443 -16.94 -11.35 10.63
CA LEU A 443 -15.80 -12.16 10.19
C LEU A 443 -15.97 -12.71 8.77
N VAL A 444 -17.13 -13.30 8.50
CA VAL A 444 -17.49 -13.85 7.19
C VAL A 444 -17.62 -12.73 6.16
N LEU A 445 -18.36 -11.67 6.48
CA LEU A 445 -18.58 -10.57 5.55
C LEU A 445 -17.28 -9.80 5.25
N SER A 446 -16.40 -9.56 6.22
CA SER A 446 -15.13 -8.86 5.98
C SER A 446 -14.18 -9.67 5.09
N ASN A 447 -14.20 -11.00 5.17
CA ASN A 447 -13.44 -11.86 4.24
C ASN A 447 -14.10 -12.05 2.88
N LEU A 448 -15.42 -11.86 2.77
CA LEU A 448 -16.16 -11.96 1.51
C LEU A 448 -16.28 -10.60 0.81
N ALA A 449 -17.01 -9.65 1.41
CA ALA A 449 -17.31 -8.31 0.90
C ALA A 449 -16.16 -7.29 1.03
N SER A 450 -15.02 -7.69 1.62
CA SER A 450 -13.99 -6.80 2.17
C SER A 450 -14.45 -5.98 3.38
N ASN A 451 -13.44 -5.60 4.16
CA ASN A 451 -13.48 -4.72 5.33
C ASN A 451 -14.42 -3.50 5.22
N VAL A 452 -14.14 -2.54 4.32
CA VAL A 452 -14.90 -1.29 4.26
C VAL A 452 -16.36 -1.48 3.81
N PRO A 453 -16.69 -2.23 2.74
CA PRO A 453 -18.08 -2.48 2.38
C PRO A 453 -18.87 -3.17 3.51
N THR A 454 -18.25 -4.10 4.24
CA THR A 454 -18.87 -4.73 5.42
C THR A 454 -19.28 -3.71 6.47
N VAL A 455 -18.42 -2.75 6.77
CA VAL A 455 -18.73 -1.63 7.69
C VAL A 455 -19.88 -0.77 7.17
N LEU A 456 -19.86 -0.38 5.90
CA LEU A 456 -20.88 0.47 5.28
C LEU A 456 -22.26 -0.22 5.15
N LEU A 457 -22.30 -1.54 5.11
CA LEU A 457 -23.53 -2.35 5.08
C LEU A 457 -24.09 -2.64 6.49
N LEU A 458 -23.22 -2.94 7.45
CA LEU A 458 -23.65 -3.34 8.81
C LEU A 458 -23.79 -2.16 9.79
N GLY A 459 -23.04 -1.07 9.60
CA GLY A 459 -22.89 -0.01 10.60
C GLY A 459 -24.22 0.59 11.08
N GLY A 460 -25.05 1.06 10.15
CA GLY A 460 -26.38 1.60 10.44
C GLY A 460 -27.30 0.60 11.15
N PRO A 461 -27.56 -0.60 10.57
CA PRO A 461 -28.41 -1.61 11.21
C PRO A 461 -27.92 -2.08 12.59
N VAL A 462 -26.61 -2.34 12.74
CA VAL A 462 -26.00 -2.72 14.03
C VAL A 462 -26.16 -1.59 15.07
N ALA A 463 -25.98 -0.33 14.67
CA ALA A 463 -26.16 0.81 15.56
C ALA A 463 -27.64 1.02 15.95
N ALA A 464 -28.58 0.83 15.04
CA ALA A 464 -30.02 0.93 15.32
C ALA A 464 -30.48 -0.16 16.31
N SER A 465 -30.07 -1.41 16.07
CA SER A 465 -30.31 -2.55 16.96
C SER A 465 -29.75 -2.30 18.37
N ALA A 466 -28.53 -1.75 18.45
CA ALA A 466 -27.90 -1.38 19.71
C ALA A 466 -28.64 -0.22 20.42
N ALA A 467 -29.14 0.77 19.67
CA ALA A 467 -29.87 1.92 20.21
C ALA A 467 -31.20 1.51 20.86
N ALA A 468 -31.90 0.53 20.28
CA ALA A 468 -33.11 -0.06 20.86
C ALA A 468 -32.87 -0.75 22.22
N ILE A 469 -31.60 -1.09 22.54
CA ILE A 469 -31.21 -1.66 23.84
C ILE A 469 -30.70 -0.56 24.80
N SER A 470 -29.75 0.28 24.37
CA SER A 470 -29.22 1.40 25.16
C SER A 470 -28.27 2.28 24.34
N ALA A 471 -28.24 3.59 24.61
CA ALA A 471 -27.24 4.51 24.03
C ALA A 471 -25.78 4.07 24.30
N ALA A 472 -25.49 3.49 25.47
CA ALA A 472 -24.15 2.98 25.78
C ALA A 472 -23.77 1.75 24.92
N ASN A 473 -24.76 0.98 24.48
CA ASN A 473 -24.55 -0.16 23.60
C ASN A 473 -24.23 0.29 22.16
N VAL A 474 -24.72 1.45 21.69
CA VAL A 474 -24.43 1.97 20.34
C VAL A 474 -22.92 2.14 20.11
N LYS A 475 -22.23 2.84 21.02
CA LYS A 475 -20.77 3.00 20.96
C LYS A 475 -20.06 1.64 21.03
N LYS A 476 -20.51 0.74 21.92
CA LYS A 476 -19.95 -0.62 22.00
C LYS A 476 -20.13 -1.41 20.69
N ALA A 477 -21.26 -1.27 20.00
CA ALA A 477 -21.54 -1.96 18.74
C ALA A 477 -20.59 -1.52 17.63
N TRP A 478 -20.37 -0.20 17.50
CA TRP A 478 -19.39 0.35 16.55
C TRP A 478 -17.95 -0.07 16.84
N LEU A 479 -17.55 -0.16 18.12
CA LEU A 479 -16.20 -0.62 18.50
C LEU A 479 -16.02 -2.13 18.32
N ILE A 480 -17.09 -2.93 18.51
CA ILE A 480 -17.14 -4.34 18.10
C ILE A 480 -16.98 -4.45 16.58
N LEU A 481 -17.70 -3.64 15.80
CA LEU A 481 -17.60 -3.64 14.34
C LEU A 481 -16.17 -3.32 13.89
N ALA A 482 -15.54 -2.27 14.44
CA ALA A 482 -14.17 -1.87 14.12
C ALA A 482 -13.12 -2.94 14.46
N TRP A 483 -13.22 -3.53 15.67
CA TRP A 483 -12.32 -4.58 16.10
C TRP A 483 -12.46 -5.83 15.22
N VAL A 484 -13.68 -6.34 15.06
CA VAL A 484 -13.90 -7.60 14.36
C VAL A 484 -13.62 -7.45 12.87
N SER A 485 -14.07 -6.38 12.20
CA SER A 485 -13.79 -6.20 10.77
C SER A 485 -12.30 -5.94 10.49
N THR A 486 -11.55 -5.42 11.46
CA THR A 486 -10.09 -5.27 11.33
C THR A 486 -9.35 -6.59 11.58
N VAL A 487 -9.65 -7.28 12.69
CA VAL A 487 -8.99 -8.56 13.03
C VAL A 487 -9.39 -9.68 12.07
N ALA A 488 -10.60 -9.65 11.50
CA ALA A 488 -11.04 -10.55 10.42
C ALA A 488 -10.10 -10.55 9.21
N GLY A 489 -9.40 -9.43 8.98
CA GLY A 489 -8.38 -9.32 7.94
C GLY A 489 -7.21 -10.31 8.08
N ASN A 490 -7.03 -10.94 9.25
CA ASN A 490 -6.02 -11.98 9.49
C ASN A 490 -6.47 -13.40 9.13
N LEU A 491 -7.76 -13.62 8.84
CA LEU A 491 -8.29 -14.98 8.66
C LEU A 491 -7.67 -15.68 7.44
N SER A 492 -7.52 -14.94 6.34
CA SER A 492 -7.05 -15.45 5.04
C SER A 492 -6.07 -14.48 4.37
N LEU A 493 -5.25 -14.98 3.44
CA LEU A 493 -4.29 -14.14 2.70
C LEU A 493 -4.98 -13.04 1.87
N LEU A 494 -6.23 -13.26 1.45
CA LEU A 494 -7.04 -12.29 0.69
C LEU A 494 -7.85 -11.33 1.58
N GLY A 495 -8.01 -11.66 2.87
CA GLY A 495 -8.92 -10.95 3.78
C GLY A 495 -8.52 -9.51 4.13
N SER A 496 -7.31 -9.07 3.79
CA SER A 496 -6.90 -7.67 3.96
C SER A 496 -5.89 -7.21 2.91
N ALA A 497 -5.89 -5.90 2.63
CA ALA A 497 -4.88 -5.27 1.80
C ALA A 497 -3.47 -5.44 2.39
N ALA A 498 -3.33 -5.39 3.72
CA ALA A 498 -2.08 -5.62 4.43
C ALA A 498 -1.41 -6.96 4.08
N ASN A 499 -2.15 -8.06 4.15
CA ASN A 499 -1.63 -9.39 3.82
C ASN A 499 -1.14 -9.49 2.37
N LEU A 500 -1.91 -8.90 1.44
CA LEU A 500 -1.56 -8.85 0.02
C LEU A 500 -0.33 -7.95 -0.23
N ILE A 501 -0.22 -6.82 0.46
CA ILE A 501 0.93 -5.91 0.39
C ILE A 501 2.19 -6.60 0.90
N VAL A 502 2.15 -7.22 2.09
CA VAL A 502 3.31 -7.96 2.63
C VAL A 502 3.69 -9.12 1.72
N CYS A 503 2.73 -9.85 1.15
CA CYS A 503 2.99 -10.92 0.18
C CYS A 503 3.63 -10.41 -1.11
N GLU A 504 3.15 -9.32 -1.68
CA GLU A 504 3.64 -8.80 -2.96
C GLU A 504 4.97 -8.06 -2.82
N GLN A 505 5.19 -7.33 -1.72
CA GLN A 505 6.49 -6.73 -1.41
C GLN A 505 7.52 -7.81 -1.09
N ALA A 506 7.15 -8.89 -0.36
CA ALA A 506 8.04 -10.03 -0.17
C ALA A 506 8.36 -10.77 -1.47
N ARG A 507 7.42 -10.83 -2.44
CA ARG A 507 7.69 -11.37 -3.78
C ARG A 507 8.62 -10.47 -4.62
N ARG A 508 8.47 -9.15 -4.53
CA ARG A 508 9.22 -8.16 -5.33
C ARG A 508 10.60 -7.80 -4.76
N ALA A 509 10.87 -8.11 -3.49
CA ALA A 509 12.10 -7.71 -2.81
C ALA A 509 13.35 -8.20 -3.57
N PRO A 510 14.23 -7.30 -4.07
CA PRO A 510 15.41 -7.68 -4.84
C PRO A 510 16.31 -8.66 -4.08
N ASP A 511 16.67 -9.75 -4.75
CA ASP A 511 17.39 -10.92 -4.20
C ASP A 511 16.74 -11.61 -2.99
N LEU A 512 15.67 -11.06 -2.42
CA LEU A 512 15.03 -11.42 -1.14
C LEU A 512 13.67 -12.12 -1.32
N GLY A 513 13.28 -12.38 -2.57
CA GLY A 513 11.97 -12.89 -2.98
C GLY A 513 11.48 -14.10 -2.17
N TYR A 514 10.36 -13.94 -1.45
CA TYR A 514 9.64 -15.00 -0.77
C TYR A 514 8.14 -14.93 -1.09
N THR A 515 7.57 -16.04 -1.58
CA THR A 515 6.13 -16.13 -1.85
C THR A 515 5.39 -16.76 -0.67
N LEU A 516 4.59 -15.95 0.03
CA LEU A 516 3.70 -16.42 1.08
C LEU A 516 2.47 -17.11 0.46
N THR A 517 2.28 -18.40 0.71
CA THR A 517 1.17 -19.17 0.10
C THR A 517 -0.12 -19.05 0.90
N PHE A 518 -1.26 -19.08 0.20
CA PHE A 518 -2.60 -18.98 0.80
C PHE A 518 -2.80 -20.01 1.93
N TRP A 519 -2.47 -21.28 1.67
CA TRP A 519 -2.62 -22.36 2.66
C TRP A 519 -1.71 -22.20 3.88
N SER A 520 -0.49 -21.68 3.72
CA SER A 520 0.42 -21.46 4.84
C SER A 520 -0.05 -20.30 5.73
N HIS A 521 -0.57 -19.23 5.10
CA HIS A 521 -1.25 -18.16 5.82
C HIS A 521 -2.51 -18.67 6.54
N LEU A 522 -3.37 -19.45 5.88
CA LEU A 522 -4.64 -19.93 6.43
C LEU A 522 -4.46 -20.80 7.69
N LYS A 523 -3.42 -21.66 7.71
CA LYS A 523 -3.07 -22.51 8.87
C LYS A 523 -2.82 -21.70 10.16
N PHE A 524 -2.26 -20.51 10.03
CA PHE A 524 -2.07 -19.57 11.14
C PHE A 524 -3.27 -18.64 11.34
N GLY A 525 -3.78 -18.09 10.24
CA GLY A 525 -4.80 -17.05 10.21
C GLY A 525 -6.12 -17.47 10.84
N VAL A 526 -6.61 -18.69 10.56
CA VAL A 526 -7.86 -19.20 11.13
C VAL A 526 -7.80 -19.27 12.67
N PRO A 527 -6.89 -20.05 13.31
CA PRO A 527 -6.85 -20.12 14.77
C PRO A 527 -6.48 -18.78 15.43
N SER A 528 -5.51 -18.03 14.87
CA SER A 528 -5.10 -16.74 15.45
C SER A 528 -6.24 -15.73 15.45
N THR A 529 -6.92 -15.57 14.31
CA THR A 529 -8.05 -14.63 14.16
C THR A 529 -9.20 -14.95 15.10
N LEU A 530 -9.61 -16.22 15.20
CA LEU A 530 -10.72 -16.62 16.06
C LEU A 530 -10.40 -16.37 17.54
N ILE A 531 -9.20 -16.73 18.00
CA ILE A 531 -8.77 -16.54 19.39
C ILE A 531 -8.68 -15.04 19.73
N ILE A 532 -8.02 -14.24 18.88
CA ILE A 532 -7.82 -12.80 19.13
C ILE A 532 -9.15 -12.05 19.04
N THR A 533 -10.02 -12.42 18.10
CA THR A 533 -11.39 -11.88 18.01
C THR A 533 -12.15 -12.14 19.31
N ALA A 534 -12.23 -13.40 19.75
CA ALA A 534 -12.95 -13.80 20.95
C ALA A 534 -12.43 -13.09 22.22
N ILE A 535 -11.11 -13.00 22.39
CA ILE A 535 -10.51 -12.30 23.53
C ILE A 535 -10.83 -10.80 23.49
N GLY A 536 -10.65 -10.15 22.34
CA GLY A 536 -10.92 -8.72 22.20
C GLY A 536 -12.37 -8.33 22.46
N LEU A 537 -13.35 -9.16 22.06
CA LEU A 537 -14.77 -8.96 22.38
C LEU A 537 -15.08 -8.88 23.89
N THR A 538 -14.25 -9.50 24.74
CA THR A 538 -14.38 -9.38 26.21
C THR A 538 -13.73 -8.12 26.79
N LEU A 539 -12.87 -7.45 26.00
CA LEU A 539 -12.06 -6.29 26.42
C LEU A 539 -12.57 -4.95 25.87
N ILE A 540 -13.36 -4.96 24.78
CA ILE A 540 -13.97 -3.75 24.21
C ILE A 540 -14.97 -3.12 25.17
N ARG A 541 -14.80 -1.82 25.42
CA ARG A 541 -15.68 -1.01 26.27
C ARG A 541 -16.39 0.05 25.43
N GLY A 542 -17.71 0.15 25.61
CA GLY A 542 -18.48 1.33 25.20
C GLY A 542 -18.19 2.51 26.12
#